data_AF-A0A9P5S840-F1
#
_entry.id   AF-A0A9P5S840-F1
#
_cell.length_a   1.000
_cell.length_b   1.000
_cell.length_c   1.000
_cell.angle_alpha   90.00
_cell.angle_beta   90.00
_cell.angle_gamma   90.00
#
_symmetry.space_group_name_H-M   'P 1'
#
loop_
_entity.id
_entity.type
_entity.pdbx_description
1 polymer ?
#
loop_
_entity_poly.entity_id
_entity_poly.type
_entity_poly.pdbx_seq_one_letter_code
_entity_poly.pdbx_strand_id
1 'polypeptide(L)'
;MTLFPKPTSYYEQGFKRSPALERATAPFRFRNAVTGAGLVVFCATVYAYSIMAVRQDDFSDIQLPAHMVGQVAQKPKEETTSA
;
A
#
# COMPACT_ATOMS: atom_id res chain seq x y z
N MET A 1 -51.30 3.59 17.65
CA MET A 1 -50.86 2.18 17.76
C MET A 1 -50.98 1.57 16.38
N THR A 2 -49.85 1.36 15.68
CA THR A 2 -49.86 0.79 14.32
C THR A 2 -50.05 -0.72 14.39
N LEU A 3 -51.04 -1.25 13.66
CA LEU A 3 -51.53 -2.63 13.71
C LEU A 3 -50.57 -3.67 13.09
N PHE A 4 -49.53 -3.23 12.39
CA PHE A 4 -48.54 -4.10 11.75
C PHE A 4 -47.15 -3.82 12.32
N PRO A 5 -46.47 -4.81 12.94
CA PRO A 5 -45.08 -4.65 13.35
C PRO A 5 -44.23 -4.45 12.09
N LYS A 6 -43.45 -3.36 12.03
CA LYS A 6 -42.43 -3.21 11.00
C LYS A 6 -41.50 -4.42 11.11
N PRO A 7 -41.22 -5.16 10.01
CA PRO A 7 -40.35 -6.31 10.08
C PRO A 7 -39.02 -5.89 10.70
N THR A 8 -38.62 -6.58 11.76
CA THR A 8 -37.37 -6.36 12.51
C THR A 8 -36.20 -6.87 11.69
N SER A 9 -36.01 -6.29 10.50
CA SER A 9 -34.84 -6.52 9.68
C SER A 9 -33.64 -5.82 10.31
N TYR A 10 -32.50 -6.51 10.35
CA TYR A 10 -31.23 -5.95 10.81
C TYR A 10 -30.74 -4.79 9.94
N TYR A 11 -31.29 -4.65 8.73
CA TYR A 11 -31.00 -3.60 7.77
C TYR A 11 -32.25 -2.77 7.49
N GLU A 12 -32.09 -1.45 7.52
CA GLU A 12 -33.06 -0.49 7.00
C GLU A 12 -33.03 -0.47 5.47
N GLN A 13 -34.04 0.15 4.84
CA GLN A 13 -34.04 0.38 3.40
C GLN A 13 -32.79 1.16 2.98
N GLY A 14 -32.08 0.67 1.97
CA GLY A 14 -30.85 1.28 1.46
C GLY A 14 -29.55 0.83 2.16
N PHE A 15 -29.47 -0.42 2.63
CA PHE A 15 -28.26 -1.03 3.23
C PHE A 15 -27.74 -0.34 4.49
N LYS A 16 -28.55 0.54 5.10
CA LYS A 16 -28.20 1.18 6.37
C LYS A 16 -28.36 0.18 7.50
N ARG A 17 -27.37 0.13 8.40
CA ARG A 17 -27.49 -0.67 9.63
C ARG A 17 -28.56 -0.03 10.52
N SER A 18 -29.36 -0.87 11.17
CA SER A 18 -30.33 -0.36 12.14
C SER A 18 -29.62 0.31 13.33
N PRO A 19 -30.24 1.31 13.99
CA PRO A 19 -29.64 2.00 15.15
C PRO A 19 -29.31 1.05 16.32
N ALA A 20 -30.03 -0.06 16.43
CA ALA A 20 -29.76 -1.10 17.42
C ALA A 20 -28.46 -1.85 17.11
N LEU A 21 -28.22 -2.17 15.83
CA LEU A 21 -27.02 -2.87 15.38
C LEU A 21 -25.76 -1.99 15.48
N GLU A 22 -25.88 -0.68 15.25
CA GLU A 22 -24.76 0.25 15.39
C GLU A 22 -24.25 0.34 16.83
N ARG A 23 -25.14 0.39 17.83
CA ARG A 23 -24.72 0.37 19.25
C ARG A 23 -24.10 -0.96 19.65
N ALA A 24 -24.68 -2.08 19.20
CA ALA A 24 -24.15 -3.40 19.50
C ALA A 24 -22.72 -3.60 18.95
N THR A 25 -22.42 -2.99 17.81
CA THR A 25 -21.10 -3.11 17.16
C THR A 25 -20.12 -2.01 17.52
N ALA A 26 -20.59 -0.90 18.10
CA ALA A 26 -19.77 0.24 18.52
C ALA A 26 -18.45 -0.13 19.25
N PRO A 27 -18.44 -1.03 20.26
CA PRO A 27 -17.20 -1.33 20.98
C PRO A 27 -16.15 -2.08 20.13
N PHE A 28 -16.56 -2.76 19.06
CA PHE A 28 -15.66 -3.54 18.21
C PHE A 28 -15.13 -2.76 17.01
N ARG A 29 -15.75 -1.62 16.65
CA ARG A 29 -15.35 -0.85 15.47
C ARG A 29 -13.92 -0.34 15.59
N PHE A 30 -13.55 0.19 16.76
CA PHE A 30 -12.22 0.74 16.98
C PHE A 30 -11.16 -0.37 16.99
N ARG A 31 -11.37 -1.43 17.78
CA ARG A 31 -10.44 -2.57 17.85
C ARG A 31 -10.24 -3.23 16.48
N ASN A 32 -11.32 -3.47 15.73
CA ASN A 32 -11.22 -4.07 14.41
C ASN A 32 -10.55 -3.14 13.40
N ALA A 33 -10.80 -1.82 13.48
CA ALA A 33 -10.12 -0.84 12.64
C ALA A 33 -8.61 -0.79 12.90
N VAL A 34 -8.20 -0.82 14.17
CA VAL A 34 -6.77 -0.86 14.55
C VAL A 34 -6.11 -2.13 14.03
N THR A 35 -6.72 -3.30 14.24
CA THR A 35 -6.19 -4.57 13.71
C THR A 35 -6.09 -4.56 12.18
N GLY A 36 -7.15 -4.07 11.50
CA GLY A 36 -7.15 -3.94 10.05
C GLY A 36 -6.07 -2.98 9.54
N ALA A 37 -5.90 -1.83 10.20
CA ALA A 37 -4.85 -0.88 9.87
C ALA A 37 -3.45 -1.49 10.06
N GLY A 38 -3.24 -2.25 11.14
CA GLY A 38 -1.98 -2.96 11.39
C GLY A 38 -1.64 -3.94 10.27
N LEU A 39 -2.62 -4.72 9.80
CA LEU A 39 -2.43 -5.62 8.67
C LEU A 39 -2.09 -4.89 7.37
N VAL A 40 -2.80 -3.79 7.07
CA VAL A 40 -2.55 -2.99 5.86
C VAL A 40 -1.14 -2.39 5.90
N VAL A 41 -0.74 -1.81 7.04
CA VAL A 41 0.60 -1.24 7.22
C VAL A 41 1.67 -2.32 7.09
N PHE A 42 1.46 -3.49 7.70
CA PHE A 42 2.38 -4.61 7.60
C PHE A 42 2.58 -5.05 6.14
N CYS A 43 1.48 -5.30 5.41
CA CYS A 43 1.55 -5.70 4.00
C CYS A 43 2.22 -4.63 3.13
N ALA A 44 1.86 -3.35 3.31
CA ALA A 44 2.45 -2.24 2.57
C ALA A 44 3.96 -2.12 2.83
N THR A 45 4.38 -2.36 4.08
CA THR A 45 5.80 -2.34 4.48
C THR A 45 6.57 -3.45 3.78
N VAL A 46 6.06 -4.70 3.80
CA VAL A 46 6.69 -5.84 3.11
C VAL A 46 6.78 -5.58 1.60
N TYR A 47 5.73 -5.03 1.00
CA TYR A 47 5.70 -4.69 -0.41
C TYR A 47 6.73 -3.62 -0.78
N ALA A 48 6.75 -2.51 -0.03
CA ALA A 48 7.70 -1.42 -0.25
C ALA A 48 9.15 -1.91 -0.04
N TYR A 49 9.40 -2.70 1.01
CA TYR A 49 10.71 -3.29 1.26
C TYR A 49 11.14 -4.18 0.10
N SER A 50 10.24 -4.99 -0.45
CA SER A 50 10.54 -5.85 -1.60
C SER A 50 11.05 -5.05 -2.79
N ILE A 51 10.46 -3.89 -3.09
CA ILE A 51 10.91 -3.01 -4.17
C ILE A 51 12.28 -2.38 -3.86
N MET A 52 12.50 -1.94 -2.63
CA MET A 52 13.76 -1.32 -2.22
C MET A 52 14.91 -2.33 -2.14
N ALA A 53 14.61 -3.56 -1.72
CA ALA A 53 15.57 -4.65 -1.58
C ALA A 53 16.03 -5.18 -2.94
N VAL A 54 15.17 -5.14 -3.95
CA VAL A 54 15.56 -5.33 -5.35
C VAL A 54 16.26 -4.04 -5.80
N ARG A 55 17.53 -3.89 -5.44
CA ARG A 55 18.38 -2.89 -6.08
C ARG A 55 18.39 -3.19 -7.59
N GLN A 56 18.17 -2.17 -8.40
CA GLN A 56 18.38 -2.27 -9.84
C GLN A 56 19.87 -2.57 -10.07
N ASP A 57 20.17 -3.59 -10.87
CA ASP A 57 21.54 -4.02 -11.16
C ASP A 57 22.40 -2.85 -11.65
N ASP A 58 23.66 -2.84 -11.23
CA ASP A 58 24.64 -1.85 -11.67
C ASP A 58 25.14 -2.23 -13.07
N PHE A 59 24.64 -1.53 -14.09
CA PHE A 59 24.99 -1.78 -15.50
C PHE A 59 26.21 -0.95 -15.96
N SER A 60 27.01 -0.42 -15.04
CA SER A 60 28.19 0.40 -15.37
C SER A 60 29.32 -0.38 -16.04
N ASP A 61 29.34 -1.71 -15.90
CA ASP A 61 30.33 -2.61 -16.51
C ASP A 61 29.92 -3.13 -17.91
N ILE A 62 28.67 -2.92 -18.33
CA ILE A 62 28.18 -3.37 -19.62
C ILE A 62 28.57 -2.39 -20.73
N GLN A 63 29.43 -2.85 -21.63
CA GLN A 63 29.80 -2.13 -22.84
C GLN A 63 28.60 -2.12 -23.81
N LEU A 64 27.96 -0.96 -23.95
CA LEU A 64 26.87 -0.76 -24.90
C LEU A 64 27.40 -0.80 -26.34
N PRO A 65 26.70 -1.46 -27.27
CA PRO A 65 27.13 -1.50 -28.66
C PRO A 65 27.05 -0.10 -29.30
N ALA A 66 28.01 0.21 -30.18
CA ALA A 66 28.27 1.56 -30.70
C ALA A 66 27.05 2.28 -31.34
N HIS A 67 26.08 1.53 -31.85
CA HIS A 67 24.85 2.08 -32.41
C HIS A 67 23.89 2.67 -31.35
N MET A 68 24.19 2.51 -30.05
CA MET A 68 23.42 3.07 -28.93
C MET A 68 24.13 4.23 -28.21
N VAL A 69 25.33 4.62 -28.64
CA VAL A 69 26.24 5.56 -27.90
C VAL A 69 25.94 7.04 -28.16
N GLY A 70 24.91 7.38 -28.95
CA GLY A 70 24.58 8.77 -29.29
C GLY A 70 24.03 9.67 -28.15
N GLN A 71 23.80 9.16 -26.94
CA GLN A 71 23.12 9.92 -25.86
C GLN A 71 23.80 9.92 -24.48
N VAL A 72 24.89 9.18 -24.26
CA VAL A 72 25.51 9.11 -22.93
C VAL A 72 26.84 9.86 -22.95
N ALA A 73 26.78 11.18 -22.81
CA ALA A 73 27.95 12.02 -22.61
C ALA A 73 28.62 11.65 -21.28
N GLN A 74 29.80 11.06 -21.40
CA GLN A 74 30.66 10.55 -20.33
C GLN A 74 31.07 11.69 -19.37
N LYS A 75 30.87 11.51 -18.06
CA LYS A 75 31.44 12.40 -17.05
C LYS A 75 32.90 12.00 -16.77
N PRO A 76 33.87 12.94 -16.72
CA PRO A 76 35.30 12.61 -16.61
C PRO A 76 35.70 11.91 -15.31
N LYS A 77 36.66 10.99 -15.45
CA LYS A 77 37.31 10.19 -14.40
C LYS A 77 38.09 11.09 -13.42
N GLU A 78 37.87 10.90 -12.12
CA GLU A 78 38.80 11.37 -11.08
C GLU A 78 40.00 10.41 -11.03
N GLU A 79 41.13 10.91 -11.51
CA GLU A 79 42.45 10.30 -11.43
C GLU A 79 43.11 10.75 -10.12
N THR A 80 42.87 10.01 -9.02
CA THR A 80 43.58 10.25 -7.76
C THR A 80 44.97 9.64 -7.86
N THR A 81 45.90 10.48 -8.29
CA THR A 81 47.34 10.34 -8.07
C THR A 81 47.59 10.05 -6.59
N SER A 82 48.18 8.89 -6.26
CA SER A 82 48.83 8.70 -4.98
C SER A 82 49.92 7.62 -5.06
N ALA A 83 51.16 8.11 -4.99
CA ALA A 83 52.40 7.48 -4.55
C ALA A 83 53.02 6.35 -5.40
#